data_AF-A0A9D9UDC8-F1
#
_entry.id   AF-A0A9D9UDC8-F1
#
_cell.length_a   1.000
_cell.length_b   1.000
_cell.length_c   1.000
_cell.angle_alpha   90.00
_cell.angle_beta   90.00
_cell.angle_gamma   90.00
#
_symmetry.space_group_name_H-M   'P 1'
#
loop_
_entity.id
_entity.type
_entity.pdbx_description
1 polymer ?
#
loop_
_entity_poly.entity_id
_entity_poly.type
_entity_poly.pdbx_seq_one_letter_code
_entity_poly.pdbx_strand_id
1 'polypeptide(L)' 'WDPVDADLLRAVDELHADACIGDATWARLSAHFDAKQLLDIEFAVGCYDVLAMAFKTFGVPFEPGV' A
#
# COMPACT_ATOMS: atom_id res chain seq x y z
N TRP A 1 0.33 -15.24 9.66
CA TRP A 1 1.09 -14.07 9.20
C TRP A 1 2.25 -13.85 10.12
N ASP A 2 3.38 -13.52 9.53
CA ASP A 2 4.56 -13.01 10.22
C ASP A 2 4.24 -11.59 10.75
N PRO A 3 4.76 -11.17 11.91
CA PRO A 3 4.72 -9.77 12.33
C PRO A 3 4.99 -8.74 11.22
N VAL A 4 5.93 -9.00 10.31
CA VAL A 4 6.24 -8.07 9.20
C VAL A 4 5.08 -7.93 8.21
N ASP A 5 4.31 -9.00 7.97
CA ASP A 5 3.12 -8.95 7.10
C ASP A 5 2.07 -7.99 7.67
N ALA A 6 1.91 -7.99 9.01
CA ALA A 6 0.97 -7.10 9.69
C ALA A 6 1.40 -5.63 9.62
N ASP A 7 2.71 -5.36 9.59
CA ASP A 7 3.25 -4.02 9.42
C ASP A 7 3.13 -3.51 7.99
N LEU A 8 3.28 -4.39 6.99
CA LEU A 8 3.01 -4.04 5.59
C LEU A 8 1.55 -3.61 5.40
N LEU A 9 0.60 -4.37 5.94
CA LEU A 9 -0.82 -4.02 5.85
C LEU A 9 -1.14 -2.71 6.57
N ARG A 10 -0.48 -2.46 7.71
CA ARG A 10 -0.63 -1.19 8.41
C ARG A 10 -0.11 -0.01 7.58
N ALA A 11 1.02 -0.17 6.90
CA ALA A 11 1.51 0.86 5.98
C ALA A 11 0.54 1.10 4.82
N VAL A 12 -0.10 0.05 4.28
CA VAL A 12 -1.16 0.19 3.26
C VAL A 12 -2.34 0.99 3.80
N ASP A 13 -2.83 0.66 5.01
CA ASP A 13 -3.94 1.37 5.65
C ASP A 13 -3.62 2.86 5.87
N GLU A 14 -2.42 3.16 6.40
CA GLU A 14 -1.94 4.52 6.64
C GLU A 14 -1.76 5.31 5.33
N LEU A 15 -1.18 4.71 4.29
CA LEU A 15 -1.03 5.32 2.98
C LEU A 15 -2.39 5.61 2.33
N HIS A 16 -3.35 4.69 2.42
CA HIS A 16 -4.67 4.89 1.84
C HIS A 16 -5.47 5.98 2.57
N ALA A 17 -5.35 6.06 3.90
CA ALA A 17 -6.09 7.01 4.72
C ALA A 17 -5.46 8.41 4.73
N ASP A 18 -4.14 8.47 4.92
CA ASP A 18 -3.42 9.70 5.25
C ASP A 18 -2.36 10.09 4.21
N ALA A 19 -2.17 9.27 3.15
CA ALA A 19 -1.13 9.43 2.13
C ALA A 19 0.30 9.51 2.71
N CYS A 20 0.51 8.90 3.88
CA CYS A 20 1.78 8.92 4.58
C CYS A 20 1.91 7.70 5.51
N ILE A 21 3.09 7.08 5.55
CA ILE A 21 3.40 6.05 6.56
C ILE A 21 3.80 6.76 7.85
N GLY A 22 3.17 6.39 8.96
CA GLY A 22 3.48 6.95 10.28
C GLY A 22 4.84 6.47 10.82
N ASP A 23 5.48 7.31 11.64
CA ASP A 23 6.83 7.08 12.19
C ASP A 23 6.98 5.70 12.87
N ALA A 24 5.95 5.28 13.62
CA ALA A 24 5.99 4.00 14.33
C ALA A 24 6.02 2.81 13.36
N THR A 25 5.25 2.87 12.28
CA THR A 25 5.17 1.83 11.25
C THR A 25 6.44 1.85 10.37
N TRP A 26 6.91 3.04 10.00
CA TRP A 26 8.19 3.22 9.33
C TRP A 26 9.37 2.63 10.11
N ALA A 27 9.43 2.88 11.43
CA ALA A 27 10.49 2.36 12.29
C ALA A 27 10.51 0.82 12.36
N ARG A 28 9.34 0.17 12.35
CA ARG A 28 9.26 -1.31 12.34
C ARG A 28 9.65 -1.88 10.98
N LEU A 29 9.13 -1.30 9.88
CA LEU A 29 9.44 -1.76 8.53
C LEU A 29 10.91 -1.56 8.16
N SER A 30 11.53 -0.45 8.57
CA SER A 30 12.96 -0.16 8.31
C SER A 30 13.93 -1.09 9.04
N ALA A 31 13.46 -1.90 10.00
CA ALA A 31 14.25 -2.99 10.58
C ALA A 31 14.37 -4.21 9.65
N HIS A 32 13.48 -4.33 8.66
CA HIS A 32 13.39 -5.47 7.74
C HIS A 32 13.65 -5.10 6.28
N PHE A 33 13.35 -3.87 5.90
CA PHE A 33 13.43 -3.36 4.53
C PHE A 33 14.41 -2.19 4.44
N ASP A 34 15.15 -2.13 3.34
CA ASP A 34 15.95 -0.96 3.01
C ASP A 34 15.08 0.18 2.46
N ALA A 35 15.67 1.38 2.34
CA ALA A 35 14.95 2.56 1.88
C ALA A 35 14.36 2.43 0.47
N LYS A 36 14.96 1.62 -0.42
CA LYS A 36 14.42 1.40 -1.77
C LYS A 36 13.20 0.50 -1.71
N GLN A 37 13.24 -0.55 -0.88
CA GLN A 37 12.11 -1.44 -0.67
C GLN A 37 10.94 -0.73 0.01
N LEU A 38 11.21 0.19 0.96
CA LEU A 38 10.17 1.04 1.55
C LEU A 38 9.53 1.97 0.50
N LEU A 39 10.34 2.52 -0.39
CA LEU A 39 9.85 3.32 -1.52
C LEU A 39 8.99 2.46 -2.46
N ASP A 40 9.39 1.22 -2.75
CA ASP A 40 8.62 0.28 -3.58
C ASP A 40 7.24 -0.01 -2.97
N ILE A 41 7.12 -0.09 -1.63
CA ILE A 41 5.85 -0.29 -0.94
C ILE A 41 4.91 0.90 -1.17
N GLU A 42 5.40 2.13 -0.99
CA GLU A 42 4.64 3.36 -1.24
C GLU A 42 4.14 3.43 -2.70
N PHE A 43 5.05 3.17 -3.65
CA PHE A 43 4.70 3.19 -5.07
C PHE A 43 3.67 2.13 -5.44
N ALA A 44 3.78 0.93 -4.88
CA ALA A 44 2.81 -0.12 -5.14
C ALA A 44 1.40 0.32 -4.72
N VAL A 45 1.25 0.87 -3.51
CA VAL A 45 -0.04 1.37 -3.01
C VAL A 45 -0.57 2.49 -3.89
N GLY A 46 0.26 3.51 -4.16
CA GLY A 46 -0.15 4.65 -4.99
C GLY A 46 -0.57 4.25 -6.42
N CYS A 47 0.11 3.28 -7.03
CA CYS A 47 -0.28 2.76 -8.34
C CYS A 47 -1.68 2.14 -8.32
N TYR A 48 -2.00 1.36 -7.30
CA TYR A 48 -3.32 0.74 -7.17
C TYR A 48 -4.40 1.75 -6.82
N ASP A 49 -4.12 2.79 -6.03
CA ASP A 49 -5.06 3.86 -5.77
C ASP A 49 -5.42 4.61 -7.07
N VAL A 50 -4.42 4.95 -7.89
CA VAL A 50 -4.65 5.56 -9.22
C VAL A 50 -5.48 4.66 -10.12
N LEU A 51 -5.17 3.36 -10.16
CA LEU A 51 -5.92 2.41 -10.96
C LEU A 51 -7.37 2.27 -10.48
N ALA A 52 -7.59 2.20 -9.17
CA ALA A 52 -8.91 2.12 -8.57
C ALA A 52 -9.74 3.38 -8.88
N MET A 53 -9.12 4.57 -8.83
CA MET A 53 -9.78 5.81 -9.24
C MET A 53 -10.17 5.78 -10.72
N ALA A 54 -9.29 5.30 -11.61
CA ALA A 54 -9.59 5.18 -13.03
C ALA A 54 -10.76 4.20 -13.27
N PHE A 55 -10.74 3.01 -12.67
CA PHE A 55 -11.81 2.02 -12.83
C PHE A 55 -13.15 2.55 -12.33
N LYS A 56 -13.18 3.23 -11.18
CA LYS A 56 -14.40 3.87 -10.66
C LYS A 56 -14.90 4.98 -11.59
N THR A 57 -14.00 5.80 -12.12
CA THR A 57 -14.34 6.94 -13.00
C THR A 57 -14.90 6.47 -14.34
N PHE A 58 -14.31 5.43 -14.94
CA PHE A 58 -14.71 4.93 -16.25
C PHE A 58 -15.78 3.84 -16.19
N GLY A 59 -16.24 3.45 -14.99
CA GLY A 59 -17.26 2.42 -14.81
C GLY A 59 -16.85 1.08 -15.40
N VAL A 60 -15.55 0.74 -15.31
CA VAL A 60 -15.01 -0.50 -15.89
C VAL A 60 -15.67 -1.69 -15.18
N PRO A 61 -16.36 -2.58 -15.93
CA PRO A 61 -16.99 -3.75 -15.33
C PRO A 61 -15.91 -4.71 -14.82
N PHE A 62 -16.17 -5.34 -13.68
CA PHE A 62 -15.36 -6.47 -13.23
C PHE A 62 -15.50 -7.62 -14.23
N GLU A 63 -14.38 -8.25 -14.59
CA GLU A 63 -14.43 -9.49 -15.36
C GLU A 63 -15.11 -10.57 -14.52
N PRO A 64 -16.12 -11.29 -15.04
CA PRO A 64 -16.75 -12.37 -14.31
C PRO A 64 -15.78 -13.54 -14.12
N GLY A 65 -15.56 -13.97 -12.87
CA GLY A 65 -14.85 -15.21 -12.56
C GLY A 65 -13.50 -15.07 -11.83
N VAL A 66 -13.14 -13.86 -11.39
CA VAL A 66 -12.19 -13.63 -10.28
C VAL A 66 -12.93 -13.33 -8.99
#